data_AF-A0A2D6P857-F1
#
_entry.id   AF-A0A2D6P857-F1
#
_cell.length_a   1.000
_cell.length_b   1.000
_cell.length_c   1.000
_cell.angle_alpha   90.00
_cell.angle_beta   90.00
_cell.angle_gamma   90.00
#
_symmetry.space_group_name_H-M   'P 1'
#
loop_
_entity.id
_entity.type
_entity.pdbx_description
1 polymer ?
#
loop_
_entity_poly.entity_id
_entity_poly.type
_entity_poly.pdbx_seq_one_letter_code
_entity_poly.pdbx_strand_id
1 'polypeptide(L)'
;MHRLGDWPPPFTKVATMSNYTKAMEQRIRDAAPLNLAKAKALAEEFASVSHRSVISKAQSMGVEYVKAAPAARATRGTTKAEYLSAIREALALADREGDLTKAELSAVLMAIA
;
A
#
# COMPACT_ATOMS: atom_id res chain seq x y z
N MET A 1 17.12 -0.06 55.38
CA MET A 1 17.28 1.09 54.47
C MET A 1 17.12 0.60 53.05
N HIS A 2 16.01 0.86 52.37
CA HIS A 2 15.85 0.94 50.91
C HIS A 2 14.47 1.60 50.69
N ARG A 3 14.44 2.87 50.29
CA ARG A 3 13.19 3.61 50.02
C ARG A 3 12.71 3.22 48.61
N LEU A 4 11.58 2.53 48.55
CA LEU A 4 10.75 2.41 47.35
C LEU A 4 10.14 3.79 47.07
N GLY A 5 10.73 4.54 46.16
CA GLY A 5 10.20 5.84 45.78
C GLY A 5 11.18 6.62 44.93
N ASP A 6 11.26 6.26 43.65
CA ASP A 6 11.63 7.17 42.56
C ASP A 6 11.24 6.49 41.24
N TRP A 7 9.92 6.41 41.01
CA TRP A 7 9.34 6.10 39.71
C TRP A 7 9.05 7.43 39.00
N PRO A 8 9.48 7.65 37.75
CA PRO A 8 9.26 8.92 37.06
C PRO A 8 7.75 9.18 36.85
N PRO A 9 7.29 10.44 36.96
CA PRO A 9 5.88 10.77 36.80
C PRO A 9 5.35 10.38 35.40
N PRO A 10 4.05 10.06 35.27
CA PRO A 10 3.47 9.68 33.99
C PRO A 10 3.61 10.81 32.98
N PHE A 11 3.98 10.46 31.74
CA PHE A 11 4.24 11.36 30.63
C PHE A 11 3.28 12.57 30.61
N THR A 12 3.80 13.74 30.95
CA THR A 12 3.08 15.00 30.80
C THR A 12 2.76 15.16 29.31
N LYS A 13 1.48 15.10 28.96
CA LYS A 13 1.00 15.34 27.59
C LYS A 13 1.39 16.77 27.21
N VAL A 14 2.51 16.92 26.49
CA VAL A 14 2.92 18.20 25.92
C VAL A 14 1.78 18.67 25.04
N ALA A 15 1.16 19.80 25.40
CA ALA A 15 0.14 20.43 24.57
C ALA A 15 0.78 20.69 23.20
N THR A 16 0.46 19.84 22.22
CA THR A 16 1.07 19.87 20.91
C THR A 16 0.53 21.11 20.22
N MET A 17 1.29 22.20 20.27
CA MET A 17 1.00 23.38 19.47
C MET A 17 0.92 22.93 18.01
N SER A 18 -0.13 23.36 17.31
CA SER A 18 -0.33 22.92 15.93
C SER A 18 0.89 23.33 15.11
N ASN A 19 1.55 22.36 14.48
CA ASN A 19 2.68 22.63 13.58
C ASN A 19 2.27 23.36 12.29
N TYR A 20 1.02 23.82 12.21
CA TYR A 20 0.40 24.46 11.06
C TYR A 20 0.00 25.89 11.43
N THR A 21 0.46 26.84 10.63
CA THR A 21 -0.03 28.23 10.69
C THR A 21 -1.40 28.35 10.04
N LYS A 22 -2.13 29.43 10.33
CA LYS A 22 -3.42 29.71 9.69
C LYS A 22 -3.32 29.85 8.17
N ALA A 23 -2.20 30.38 7.67
CA ALA A 23 -1.93 30.47 6.24
C ALA A 23 -1.79 29.08 5.60
N MET A 24 -1.10 28.14 6.27
CA MET A 24 -0.98 26.76 5.79
C MET A 24 -2.32 26.03 5.80
N GLU A 25 -3.14 26.21 6.86
CA GLU A 25 -4.50 25.67 6.91
C GLU A 25 -5.35 26.17 5.74
N GLN A 26 -5.24 27.45 5.40
CA GLN A 26 -5.97 28.04 4.27
C GLN A 26 -5.50 27.44 2.94
N ARG A 27 -4.19 27.32 2.70
CA ARG A 27 -3.66 26.69 1.49
C ARG A 27 -4.12 25.24 1.32
N ILE A 28 -4.23 24.49 2.42
CA ILE A 28 -4.77 23.11 2.38
C ILE A 28 -6.26 23.11 1.98
N ARG A 29 -7.06 24.08 2.45
CA ARG A 29 -8.47 24.22 2.05
C ARG A 29 -8.61 24.62 0.58
N ASP A 30 -7.79 25.56 0.12
CA ASP A 30 -7.81 26.03 -1.27
C ASP A 30 -7.39 24.91 -2.24
N ALA A 31 -6.61 23.94 -1.78
CA ALA A 31 -6.21 22.77 -2.55
C ALA A 31 -7.28 21.68 -2.65
N ALA A 32 -8.44 21.82 -2.00
CA ALA A 32 -9.52 20.84 -2.03
C ALA A 32 -10.08 20.61 -3.45
N PRO A 33 -10.45 19.38 -3.83
CA PRO A 33 -10.16 18.13 -3.13
C PRO A 33 -8.66 17.81 -3.18
N LEU A 34 -8.13 17.33 -2.06
CA LEU A 34 -6.71 17.02 -1.90
C LEU A 34 -6.41 15.67 -2.54
N ASN A 35 -5.22 15.52 -3.13
CA ASN A 35 -4.70 14.23 -3.61
C ASN A 35 -3.22 14.11 -3.23
N LEU A 36 -2.60 12.96 -3.49
CA LEU A 36 -1.21 12.71 -3.10
C LEU A 36 -0.23 13.71 -3.75
N ALA A 37 -0.46 14.11 -5.00
CA ALA A 37 0.41 15.04 -5.72
C ALA A 37 0.35 16.45 -5.10
N LYS A 38 -0.86 16.97 -4.86
CA LYS A 38 -1.08 18.25 -4.17
C LYS A 38 -0.50 18.23 -2.76
N ALA A 39 -0.66 17.12 -2.02
CA ALA A 39 -0.11 16.99 -0.68
C ALA A 39 1.43 16.99 -0.66
N LYS A 40 2.08 16.43 -1.69
CA LYS A 40 3.54 16.50 -1.85
C LYS A 40 3.99 17.94 -2.15
N ALA A 41 3.34 18.60 -3.09
CA ALA A 41 3.63 19.99 -3.44
C ALA A 41 3.48 20.93 -2.23
N LEU A 42 2.41 20.78 -1.44
CA LEU A 42 2.22 21.56 -0.22
C LEU A 42 3.29 21.25 0.84
N ALA A 43 3.69 19.99 0.99
CA ALA A 43 4.75 19.63 1.93
C ALA A 43 6.11 20.23 1.53
N GLU A 44 6.41 20.27 0.23
CA GLU A 44 7.59 20.95 -0.32
C GLU A 44 7.51 22.47 -0.07
N GLU A 45 6.35 23.10 -0.30
CA GLU A 45 6.12 24.52 -0.02
C GLU A 45 6.28 24.84 1.48
N PHE A 46 5.79 23.95 2.35
CA PHE A 46 5.80 24.17 3.79
C PHE A 46 7.15 23.89 4.46
N ALA A 47 8.01 23.07 3.85
CA ALA A 47 9.36 22.67 4.26
C ALA A 47 9.51 22.07 5.70
N SER A 48 8.46 22.11 6.52
CA SER A 48 8.46 21.79 7.95
C SER A 48 7.58 20.58 8.30
N VAL A 49 6.75 20.12 7.35
CA VAL A 49 5.82 19.02 7.55
C VAL A 49 5.90 18.04 6.38
N SER A 50 5.71 16.75 6.67
CA SER A 50 5.67 15.72 5.64
C SER A 50 4.33 15.74 4.89
N HIS A 51 4.31 15.23 3.65
CA HIS A 51 3.06 15.05 2.90
C HIS A 51 2.02 14.20 3.65
N ARG A 52 2.44 13.23 4.48
CA ARG A 52 1.54 12.44 5.33
C ARG A 52 0.90 13.29 6.42
N SER A 53 1.67 14.18 7.03
CA SER A 53 1.17 15.15 8.00
C SER A 53 0.16 16.10 7.35
N VAL A 54 0.41 16.54 6.11
CA VAL A 54 -0.51 17.43 5.36
C VAL A 54 -1.84 16.71 5.10
N ILE A 55 -1.81 15.44 4.68
CA ILE A 55 -3.01 14.63 4.49
C ILE A 55 -3.78 14.47 5.81
N SER A 56 -3.10 14.12 6.90
CA SER A 56 -3.71 13.98 8.22
C SER A 56 -4.36 15.30 8.69
N LYS A 57 -3.67 16.43 8.48
CA LYS A 57 -4.22 17.76 8.80
C LYS A 57 -5.43 18.09 7.94
N ALA A 58 -5.38 17.84 6.63
CA ALA A 58 -6.50 18.05 5.70
C ALA A 58 -7.76 17.28 6.15
N GLN A 59 -7.61 16.00 6.46
CA GLN A 59 -8.69 15.15 6.97
C GLN A 59 -9.25 15.68 8.30
N SER A 60 -8.38 16.12 9.23
CA SER A 60 -8.84 16.71 10.51
C SER A 60 -9.63 18.01 10.33
N MET A 61 -9.40 18.74 9.23
CA MET A 61 -10.14 19.96 8.87
C MET A 61 -11.38 19.68 8.00
N GLY A 62 -11.69 18.41 7.72
CA GLY A 62 -12.80 18.02 6.85
C GLY A 62 -12.55 18.19 5.35
N VAL A 63 -11.30 18.42 4.93
CA VAL A 63 -10.93 18.49 3.51
C VAL A 63 -10.88 17.08 2.94
N GLU A 64 -11.62 16.85 1.86
CA GLU A 64 -11.66 15.56 1.18
C GLU A 64 -10.28 15.18 0.62
N TYR A 65 -9.89 13.92 0.82
CA TYR A 65 -8.69 13.33 0.23
C TYR A 65 -9.06 12.24 -0.77
N VAL A 66 -8.77 12.49 -2.05
CA VAL A 66 -8.98 11.57 -3.16
C VAL A 66 -7.70 10.77 -3.40
N LYS A 67 -7.74 9.47 -3.05
CA LYS A 67 -6.64 8.54 -3.30
C LYS A 67 -6.64 8.14 -4.78
N ALA A 68 -5.47 8.19 -5.41
CA ALA A 68 -5.31 7.65 -6.76
C ALA A 68 -5.71 6.18 -6.81
N ALA A 69 -6.45 5.79 -7.85
CA ALA A 69 -6.74 4.39 -8.11
C ALA A 69 -5.41 3.61 -8.19
N PRO A 70 -5.34 2.41 -7.60
CA PRO A 70 -4.15 1.58 -7.77
C PRO A 70 -3.90 1.36 -9.26
N ALA A 71 -2.66 1.56 -9.69
CA ALA A 71 -2.28 1.26 -11.07
C ALA A 71 -2.65 -0.19 -11.38
N ALA A 72 -3.25 -0.42 -12.55
CA ALA A 72 -3.53 -1.76 -13.03
C ALA A 72 -2.23 -2.57 -12.97
N ARG A 73 -2.25 -3.72 -12.31
CA ARG A 73 -1.10 -4.62 -12.30
C ARG A 73 -0.81 -4.99 -13.74
N ALA A 74 0.41 -4.74 -14.21
CA ALA A 74 0.86 -5.25 -15.49
C ALA A 74 0.57 -6.75 -15.55
N THR A 75 0.06 -7.23 -16.69
CA THR A 75 -0.12 -8.65 -16.95
C THR A 75 1.21 -9.34 -16.71
N ARG A 76 1.26 -10.13 -15.62
CA ARG A 76 2.38 -11.05 -15.38
C ARG A 76 2.43 -12.00 -16.58
N GLY A 77 3.63 -12.39 -17.00
CA GLY A 77 3.83 -13.31 -18.12
C GLY A 77 3.09 -14.64 -17.95
N THR A 78 3.37 -15.62 -18.83
CA THR A 78 2.61 -16.87 -18.95
C THR A 78 2.18 -17.44 -17.59
N THR A 79 0.87 -17.56 -17.42
CA THR A 79 0.29 -18.00 -16.14
C THR A 79 0.51 -19.50 -15.93
N LYS A 80 0.43 -19.98 -14.69
CA LYS A 80 0.47 -21.41 -14.40
C LYS A 80 -0.59 -22.18 -15.20
N ALA A 81 -1.80 -21.61 -15.32
CA ALA A 81 -2.89 -22.23 -16.05
C ALA A 81 -2.56 -22.37 -17.55
N GLU A 82 -1.96 -21.36 -18.15
CA GLU A 82 -1.49 -21.40 -19.54
C GLU A 82 -0.40 -22.46 -19.74
N TYR A 83 0.59 -22.55 -18.82
CA TYR A 83 1.58 -23.63 -18.87
C TYR A 83 0.95 -25.02 -18.76
N LEU A 84 0.00 -25.19 -17.84
CA LEU A 84 -0.67 -26.48 -17.64
C LEU A 84 -1.52 -26.87 -18.86
N SER A 85 -2.20 -25.91 -19.48
CA SER A 85 -2.95 -26.11 -20.73
C SER A 85 -2.00 -26.53 -21.86
N ALA A 86 -0.90 -25.81 -22.06
CA ALA A 86 0.10 -26.13 -23.08
C ALA A 86 0.75 -27.51 -22.88
N ILE A 87 1.05 -27.91 -21.63
CA ILE A 87 1.59 -29.25 -21.33
C ILE A 87 0.57 -30.33 -21.67
N ARG A 88 -0.72 -30.13 -21.35
CA ARG A 88 -1.77 -31.10 -21.68
C ARG A 88 -1.97 -31.25 -23.17
N GLU A 89 -1.97 -30.14 -23.90
CA GLU A 89 -2.04 -30.15 -25.37
C GLU A 89 -0.84 -30.89 -25.97
N ALA A 90 0.38 -30.55 -25.55
CA ALA A 90 1.61 -31.17 -26.06
C ALA A 90 1.69 -32.68 -25.81
N LEU A 91 1.10 -33.17 -24.71
CA LEU A 91 1.09 -34.58 -24.33
C LEU A 91 -0.22 -35.30 -24.65
N ALA A 92 -1.13 -34.65 -25.38
CA ALA A 92 -2.47 -35.17 -25.70
C ALA A 92 -3.24 -35.70 -24.47
N LEU A 93 -3.11 -35.00 -23.34
CA LEU A 93 -3.82 -35.32 -22.09
C LEU A 93 -5.24 -34.74 -22.09
N ALA A 94 -6.10 -35.30 -21.23
CA ALA A 94 -7.46 -34.82 -21.08
C ALA A 94 -7.51 -33.34 -20.65
N ASP A 95 -8.40 -32.58 -21.28
CA ASP A 95 -8.66 -31.20 -20.89
C ASP A 95 -9.37 -31.16 -19.54
N ARG A 96 -8.81 -30.37 -18.62
CA ARG A 96 -9.34 -30.17 -17.27
C ARG A 96 -8.65 -29.02 -16.55
N GLU A 97 -9.35 -28.50 -15.56
CA GLU A 97 -8.81 -27.52 -14.63
C GLU A 97 -7.97 -28.17 -13.51
N GLY A 98 -7.21 -27.33 -12.81
CA GLY A 98 -6.39 -27.72 -11.66
C GLY A 98 -5.00 -28.26 -12.02
N ASP A 99 -4.31 -28.77 -11.01
CA ASP A 99 -2.92 -29.24 -11.12
C ASP A 99 -2.81 -30.60 -11.81
N LEU A 100 -1.63 -30.94 -12.37
CA LEU A 100 -1.38 -32.23 -12.99
C LEU A 100 -1.58 -33.38 -11.98
N THR A 101 -2.20 -34.46 -12.42
CA THR A 101 -2.34 -35.66 -11.59
C THR A 101 -1.02 -36.43 -11.54
N LYS A 102 -0.89 -37.37 -10.61
CA LYS A 102 0.27 -38.28 -10.57
C LYS A 102 0.49 -39.01 -11.91
N ALA A 103 -0.60 -39.45 -12.56
CA ALA A 103 -0.51 -40.16 -13.84
C ALA A 103 0.00 -39.23 -14.96
N GLU A 104 -0.46 -38.00 -14.99
CA GLU A 104 -0.01 -37.00 -15.97
C GLU A 104 1.43 -36.56 -15.72
N LEU A 105 1.86 -36.45 -14.46
CA LEU A 105 3.26 -36.21 -14.12
C LEU A 105 4.17 -37.36 -14.58
N SER A 106 3.70 -38.61 -14.48
CA SER A 106 4.43 -39.74 -15.07
C SER A 106 4.53 -39.61 -16.60
N ALA A 107 3.48 -39.15 -17.28
CA ALA A 107 3.51 -38.91 -18.73
C ALA A 107 4.51 -37.81 -19.11
N VAL A 108 4.57 -36.73 -18.33
CA VAL A 108 5.60 -35.68 -18.49
C VAL A 108 7.00 -36.26 -18.34
N LEU A 109 7.24 -37.07 -17.30
CA LEU A 109 8.55 -37.70 -17.08
C LEU A 109 8.96 -38.58 -18.26
N MET A 110 8.03 -39.38 -18.80
CA MET A 110 8.28 -40.23 -19.98
C MET A 110 8.56 -39.43 -21.26
N ALA A 111 8.06 -38.20 -21.37
CA ALA A 111 8.25 -37.37 -22.57
C ALA A 111 9.59 -36.62 -22.57
N ILE A 112 10.23 -36.48 -21.41
CA ILE A 112 11.52 -35.77 -21.26
C ILE A 112 12.70 -36.69 -20.93
N ALA A 113 12.42 -37.96 -20.61
CA ALA A 113 13.42 -39.01 -20.39
C ALA A 113 13.84 -39.63 -21.73
#